data_AF-A0A7C6XZL7-F1
#
_entry.id   AF-A0A7C6XZL7-F1
#
_cell.length_a   1.000
_cell.length_b   1.000
_cell.length_c   1.000
_cell.angle_alpha   90.00
_cell.angle_beta   90.00
_cell.angle_gamma   90.00
#
_symmetry.space_group_name_H-M   'P 1'
#
loop_
_entity.id
_entity.type
_entity.pdbx_description
1 polymer ?
#
loop_
_entity_poly.entity_id
_entity_poly.type
_entity_poly.pdbx_seq_one_letter_code
_entity_poly.pdbx_strand_id
1 'polypeptide(L)'
;RGTISSSRIPQSVVRMYRAIPEGGQEREWFEPEMPEELRYQSIGVKDLIDAVIEGREPVLSAEHARHVIEIMCKCYVAAREGRTIPLETTF
;
A
#
# COMPACT_ATOMS: atom_id res chain seq x y z
N ARG A 1 -0.40 9.89 10.87
CA ARG A 1 0.72 9.03 10.42
C ARG A 1 0.57 7.67 11.11
N GLY A 2 0.19 6.62 10.38
CA GLY A 2 0.16 5.25 10.92
C GLY A 2 1.54 4.60 10.80
N THR A 3 1.91 3.72 11.74
CA THR A 3 3.12 2.90 11.66
C THR A 3 2.69 1.43 11.57
N ILE A 4 3.22 0.70 10.60
CA ILE A 4 3.05 -0.75 10.43
C ILE A 4 4.36 -1.42 10.83
N SER A 5 4.30 -2.50 11.60
CA SER A 5 5.45 -3.32 12.00
C SER A 5 5.16 -4.79 11.73
N SER A 6 6.20 -5.52 11.33
CA SER A 6 6.17 -6.98 11.17
C SER A 6 7.29 -7.60 12.01
N SER A 7 7.05 -8.80 12.53
CA SER A 7 8.08 -9.60 13.19
C SER A 7 8.20 -10.95 12.49
N ARG A 8 9.44 -11.41 12.30
CA ARG A 8 9.75 -12.73 11.73
C ARG A 8 10.42 -13.57 12.81
N ILE A 9 9.74 -14.61 13.28
CA ILE A 9 10.38 -15.70 14.01
C ILE A 9 10.65 -16.80 12.94
N PRO A 10 11.86 -17.39 12.87
CA PRO A 10 12.13 -18.47 11.93
C PRO A 10 11.08 -19.59 12.09
N GLN A 11 10.48 -20.02 10.97
CA GLN A 11 9.38 -21.00 10.92
C GLN A 11 8.01 -20.52 11.47
N SER A 12 7.83 -19.23 11.81
CA SER A 12 6.52 -18.69 12.20
C SER A 12 5.81 -17.96 11.06
N VAL A 13 4.48 -17.98 11.10
CA VAL A 13 3.62 -17.15 10.24
C VAL A 13 3.90 -15.66 10.49
N VAL A 14 4.09 -14.88 9.42
CA VAL A 14 4.24 -13.42 9.51
C VAL A 14 2.92 -12.81 9.99
N ARG A 15 2.97 -11.98 11.04
CA ARG A 15 1.81 -11.26 11.58
C ARG A 15 1.98 -9.76 11.39
N MET A 16 0.90 -9.08 11.01
CA MET A 16 0.85 -7.64 10.77
C MET A 16 0.11 -6.94 11.91
N TYR A 17 0.63 -5.79 12.34
CA TYR A 17 0.05 -5.02 13.42
C TYR A 17 -0.08 -3.53 13.06
N ARG A 18 -1.17 -2.91 13.51
CA ARG A 18 -1.44 -1.47 13.42
C ARG A 18 -1.16 -0.81 14.76
N ALA A 19 -0.39 0.28 14.75
CA ALA A 19 -0.23 1.16 15.92
C ALA A 19 -1.30 2.27 15.92
N ILE A 20 -1.95 2.48 17.07
CA ILE A 20 -2.85 3.63 17.32
C ILE A 20 -2.02 4.77 17.95
N PRO A 21 -2.01 5.98 17.36
CA PRO A 21 -1.35 7.11 17.98
C PRO A 21 -2.33 7.80 18.93
N GLU A 22 -2.28 7.48 20.22
CA GLU A 22 -2.37 8.43 21.36
C GLU A 22 -2.64 7.68 22.67
N GLY A 23 -1.81 7.94 23.67
CA GLY A 23 -1.97 7.33 25.00
C GLY A 23 -0.72 7.20 25.87
N GLY A 24 0.42 7.83 25.55
CA GLY A 24 1.49 8.11 26.53
C GLY A 24 2.26 6.93 27.16
N GLN A 25 1.83 5.68 27.03
CA GLN A 25 2.51 4.50 27.52
C GLN A 25 2.31 3.35 26.53
N GLU A 26 3.42 2.92 25.93
CA GLU A 26 3.57 1.82 24.97
C GLU A 26 2.66 1.86 23.72
N ARG A 27 3.28 1.66 22.54
CA ARG A 27 2.51 1.48 21.31
C ARG A 27 1.80 0.13 21.43
N GLU A 28 0.53 0.12 21.81
CA GLU A 28 -0.28 -1.09 21.74
C GLU A 28 -0.46 -1.48 20.27
N TRP A 29 0.07 -2.65 19.91
CA TRP A 29 0.05 -3.22 18.57
C TRP A 29 -1.18 -4.12 18.45
N PHE A 30 -2.09 -3.79 17.55
CA PHE A 30 -3.31 -4.58 17.32
C PHE A 30 -3.24 -5.28 15.97
N GLU A 31 -3.72 -6.52 15.91
CA GLU A 31 -3.99 -7.18 14.64
C GLU A 31 -5.14 -6.41 13.93
N PRO A 32 -4.96 -5.98 12.67
CA PRO A 32 -5.97 -5.17 12.01
C PRO A 32 -7.23 -5.99 11.73
N GLU A 33 -8.39 -5.47 12.13
CA GLU A 33 -9.68 -6.02 11.71
C GLU A 33 -9.83 -5.86 10.20
N MET A 34 -9.97 -6.98 9.50
CA MET A 34 -10.24 -7.01 8.07
C MET A 34 -11.74 -7.20 7.85
N PRO A 35 -12.46 -6.25 7.23
CA PRO A 35 -13.89 -6.43 6.95
C PRO A 35 -14.13 -7.62 6.02
N GLU A 36 -15.21 -8.38 6.26
CA GLU A 36 -15.57 -9.57 5.46
C GLU A 36 -15.91 -9.24 3.99
N GLU A 37 -16.39 -8.02 3.71
CA GLU A 37 -16.78 -7.61 2.35
C GLU A 37 -15.61 -7.04 1.53
N LEU A 38 -15.37 -7.63 0.35
CA LEU A 38 -14.30 -7.32 -0.61
C LEU A 38 -14.45 -5.97 -1.35
N ARG A 39 -15.21 -5.00 -0.83
CA ARG A 39 -15.40 -3.69 -1.48
C ARG A 39 -14.87 -2.55 -0.62
N TYR A 40 -13.55 -2.44 -0.50
CA TYR A 40 -12.92 -1.27 0.11
C TYR A 40 -11.69 -0.81 -0.66
N GLN A 41 -11.40 0.50 -0.56
CA GLN A 41 -10.16 1.15 -1.03
C GLN A 41 -8.89 0.49 -0.45
N SER A 42 -9.06 -0.37 0.55
CA SER A 42 -8.04 -1.15 1.24
C SER A 42 -7.61 -2.43 0.50
N ILE A 43 -8.16 -2.75 -0.68
CA ILE A 43 -7.81 -3.99 -1.39
C ILE A 43 -6.32 -4.09 -1.72
N GLY A 44 -5.67 -2.96 -2.04
CA GLY A 44 -4.22 -2.90 -2.23
C GLY A 44 -3.44 -3.12 -0.92
N VAL A 45 -3.99 -2.71 0.22
CA VAL A 45 -3.39 -2.98 1.54
C VAL A 45 -3.50 -4.46 1.88
N LYS A 46 -4.64 -5.10 1.59
CA LYS A 46 -4.80 -6.55 1.75
C LYS A 46 -3.79 -7.31 0.89
N ASP A 47 -3.71 -6.99 -0.40
CA ASP A 47 -2.77 -7.66 -1.30
C ASP A 47 -1.32 -7.49 -0.84
N LEU A 48 -0.95 -6.30 -0.36
CA LEU A 48 0.38 -6.05 0.20
C LEU A 48 0.63 -6.91 1.46
N ILE A 49 -0.35 -7.03 2.35
CA ILE A 49 -0.24 -7.90 3.54
C ILE A 49 -0.02 -9.35 3.12
N ASP A 50 -0.87 -9.87 2.23
CA ASP A 50 -0.79 -11.25 1.73
C ASP A 50 0.57 -11.47 1.04
N ALA A 51 1.03 -10.52 0.22
CA ALA A 51 2.31 -10.58 -0.46
C ALA A 51 3.50 -10.70 0.50
N VAL A 52 3.48 -9.93 1.59
CA VAL A 52 4.53 -9.98 2.63
C VAL A 52 4.50 -11.30 3.40
N ILE A 53 3.31 -11.84 3.67
CA ILE A 53 3.13 -13.12 4.36
C ILE A 53 3.62 -14.28 3.49
N GLU A 54 3.27 -14.28 2.22
CA GLU A 54 3.56 -15.34 1.25
C GLU A 54 4.97 -15.22 0.65
N GLY A 55 5.64 -14.08 0.82
CA GLY A 55 6.95 -13.82 0.22
C GLY A 55 6.91 -13.65 -1.30
N ARG A 56 5.80 -13.12 -1.83
CA ARG A 56 5.63 -12.76 -3.24
C ARG A 56 5.63 -11.25 -3.43
N GLU A 57 5.70 -10.81 -4.68
CA GLU A 57 5.43 -9.41 -5.01
C GLU A 57 3.91 -9.11 -4.90
N PRO A 58 3.53 -7.91 -4.45
CA PRO A 58 2.15 -7.45 -4.56
C PRO A 58 1.77 -7.31 -6.04
N VAL A 59 0.49 -7.48 -6.34
CA VAL A 59 -0.09 -7.28 -7.67
C VAL A 59 0.16 -5.85 -8.15
N LEU A 60 0.06 -4.88 -7.22
CA LEU A 60 0.44 -3.49 -7.49
C LEU A 60 1.89 -3.24 -7.03
N SER A 61 2.84 -3.47 -7.92
CA SER A 61 4.25 -3.15 -7.64
C SER A 61 4.48 -1.64 -7.48
N ALA A 62 5.64 -1.27 -6.92
CA ALA A 62 6.04 0.12 -6.78
C ALA A 62 6.18 0.82 -8.15
N GLU A 63 6.68 0.12 -9.17
CA GLU A 63 6.82 0.61 -10.54
C GLU A 63 5.46 0.89 -11.17
N HIS A 64 4.50 -0.03 -11.00
CA HIS A 64 3.14 0.15 -11.51
C HIS A 64 2.46 1.36 -10.83
N ALA A 65 2.55 1.44 -9.50
CA ALA A 65 2.02 2.57 -8.74
C ALA A 65 2.64 3.91 -9.17
N ARG A 66 3.96 3.94 -9.41
CA ARG A 66 4.68 5.13 -9.89
C ARG A 66 4.17 5.59 -11.25
N HIS A 67 3.92 4.68 -12.18
CA HIS A 67 3.38 5.04 -13.50
C HIS A 67 1.96 5.59 -13.43
N VAL A 68 1.09 5.01 -12.59
CA VAL A 68 -0.26 5.54 -12.37
C VAL A 68 -0.20 6.98 -11.83
N ILE A 69 0.67 7.25 -10.86
CA ILE A 69 0.88 8.62 -10.34
C ILE A 69 1.38 9.55 -11.45
N GLU A 70 2.30 9.09 -12.31
CA GLU A 70 2.78 9.87 -13.45
C GLU A 70 1.63 10.26 -14.40
N ILE A 71 0.77 9.30 -14.76
CA ILE A 71 -0.43 9.56 -15.59
C ILE A 71 -1.29 10.63 -14.92
N MET A 72 -1.62 10.45 -13.64
CA MET A 72 -2.47 11.41 -12.92
C MET A 72 -1.87 12.82 -12.94
N CYS A 73 -0.56 12.96 -12.71
CA CYS A 73 0.12 14.24 -12.77
C CYS A 73 0.13 14.84 -14.19
N LYS A 74 0.46 14.04 -15.22
CA LYS A 74 0.55 14.50 -16.61
C LYS A 74 -0.81 14.79 -17.23
N CYS A 75 -1.90 14.16 -16.76
CA CYS A 75 -3.27 14.50 -17.17
C CYS A 75 -3.63 15.97 -16.89
N TYR A 76 -3.28 16.49 -15.71
CA TYR A 76 -3.52 17.90 -15.38
C TYR A 76 -2.74 18.85 -16.31
N VAL A 77 -1.49 18.49 -16.63
CA VAL A 77 -0.65 19.26 -17.55
C VAL A 77 -1.23 19.24 -18.96
N ALA A 78 -1.63 18.06 -19.45
CA ALA A 78 -2.24 17.88 -20.76
C ALA A 78 -3.53 18.70 -20.92
N ALA A 79 -4.41 18.65 -19.92
CA ALA A 79 -5.66 19.41 -19.92
C ALA A 79 -5.43 20.92 -19.94
N ARG A 80 -4.42 21.41 -19.20
CA ARG A 80 -4.08 22.83 -19.16
C ARG A 80 -3.45 23.33 -20.46
N GLU A 81 -2.61 22.49 -21.09
CA GLU A 81 -1.84 22.89 -22.28
C GLU A 81 -2.53 22.52 -23.60
N GLY A 82 -3.61 21.74 -23.56
CA GLY A 82 -4.35 21.31 -24.75
C GLY A 82 -3.54 20.42 -25.69
N ARG A 83 -2.53 19.70 -25.17
CA ARG A 83 -1.64 18.84 -25.95
C ARG A 83 -1.33 17.53 -25.25
N THR A 84 -0.91 16.54 -26.01
CA THR A 84 -0.40 15.28 -25.49
C THR A 84 0.92 15.50 -24.74
N ILE A 85 1.04 14.91 -23.56
CA ILE A 85 2.26 14.89 -22.74
C ILE A 85 2.82 13.47 -22.76
N PRO A 86 4.09 13.26 -23.17
CA PRO A 86 4.69 11.93 -23.18
C PRO A 86 4.88 11.41 -21.75
N LEU A 87 4.63 10.13 -21.53
CA LEU A 87 5.00 9.42 -20.30
C LEU A 87 6.48 9.01 -20.37
N GLU A 88 7.14 8.97 -19.21
CA GLU A 88 8.54 8.59 -19.05
C GLU A 88 8.67 7.19 -18.46
N THR A 89 7.67 6.72 -17.71
CA THR A 89 7.69 5.38 -17.13
C THR A 89 7.03 4.34 -18.01
N THR A 90 7.49 3.10 -17.85
CA THR A 90 6.90 1.88 -18.42
C THR A 90 6.85 0.82 -17.32
N PHE A 91 5.87 -0.10 -17.37
CA PHE A 91 5.76 -1.24 -16.48
C PHE A 91 5.51 -2.54 -17.25
#